data_AF-A0A834YJV6-F1
#
_entry.id   AF-A0A834YJV6-F1
#
_cell.length_a   1.000
_cell.length_b   1.000
_cell.length_c   1.000
_cell.angle_alpha   90.00
_cell.angle_beta   90.00
_cell.angle_gamma   90.00
#
_symmetry.space_group_name_H-M   'P 1'
#
loop_
_entity.id
_entity.type
_entity.pdbx_description
1 polymer ?
#
loop_
_entity_poly.entity_id
_entity_poly.type
_entity_poly.pdbx_seq_one_letter_code
_entity_poly.pdbx_strand_id
1 'polypeptide(L)'
;MVAFGKKLKERQIQEWKGYYINYKLMKKKVKQYVQQMEVGAQDRRHVLKDFSRMLDSQIEKIVLFLLEQQGLLASRIAELGEQNDALLQQPNISQISELREAYRAVGHDLLKLLYFVEMNAIGLRKILKKFDKRFGYRFTDYYVKTRANHPYSQLQQVFKHVGIGAVVGAISRNLAELQCDQGSYLSIYDQPTLHLQDPIIDSVKAAVDRLTHSTNFLHFLGQHAFIMQEELPSPPEDYVDDQSYHFMSLFLNLTNTFLYMVNTYIIVPTADNYALSLGAAATVCGVVIGSMAVAQVFSSVYFSAWSNKSYFRPLVFSSIVLFVGNILYALAYDLDSIAVLLIGRLFCGFGSARAVNRRYISDCVPLKIRMQASAGFVSASALGMACGPALAGLLQTNFKIYKITINDNTLPGWVMAVAWLIYLLWLWISFKEPSRETEEKQMSHEANTESVEPNTLEEGLTQPLLLSSEDKQQDEDGDQECDASEESPEESRRPVTSIGSAYRLLTPSVKVGSSF
;
A
#
# COMPACT_ATOMS: atom_id res chain seq x y z
N MET A 1 -16.29 26.42 6.53
CA MET A 1 -14.95 26.27 5.89
C MET A 1 -14.22 27.62 5.62
N VAL A 2 -14.39 28.65 6.46
CA VAL A 2 -13.94 30.05 6.17
C VAL A 2 -12.71 30.50 7.02
N ALA A 3 -12.37 29.79 8.09
CA ALA A 3 -11.46 30.32 9.13
C ALA A 3 -9.94 30.13 8.90
N PHE A 4 -9.48 29.29 7.96
CA PHE A 4 -8.04 28.95 7.90
C PHE A 4 -7.13 30.13 7.53
N GLY A 5 -7.52 30.98 6.56
CA GLY A 5 -6.68 32.11 6.17
C GLY A 5 -6.56 33.18 7.27
N LYS A 6 -7.59 33.33 8.10
CA LYS A 6 -7.60 34.21 9.28
C LYS A 6 -6.74 33.61 10.40
N LYS A 7 -6.95 32.32 10.70
CA LYS A 7 -6.17 31.54 11.68
C LYS A 7 -4.68 31.48 11.34
N LEU A 8 -4.32 31.35 10.06
CA LEU A 8 -2.93 31.38 9.61
C LEU A 8 -2.31 32.76 9.88
N LYS A 9 -3.01 33.85 9.57
CA LYS A 9 -2.51 35.21 9.82
C LYS A 9 -2.38 35.54 11.31
N GLU A 10 -3.29 35.03 12.14
CA GLU A 10 -3.31 35.26 13.60
C GLU A 10 -2.26 34.44 14.35
N ARG A 11 -1.93 33.23 13.85
CA ARG A 11 -0.99 32.32 14.51
C ARG A 11 0.40 32.28 13.86
N GLN A 12 0.65 33.17 12.91
CA GLN A 12 1.96 33.30 12.28
C GLN A 12 2.98 33.84 13.30
N ILE A 13 4.17 33.22 13.31
CA ILE A 13 5.34 33.79 13.98
C ILE A 13 5.69 35.10 13.25
N GLN A 14 5.71 36.22 13.97
CA GLN A 14 5.85 37.56 13.38
C GLN A 14 7.16 37.72 12.60
N GLU A 15 8.25 37.18 13.14
CA GLU A 15 9.59 37.19 12.54
C GLU A 15 9.62 36.48 11.18
N TRP A 16 8.83 35.41 11.02
CA TRP A 16 8.91 34.54 9.84
C TRP A 16 7.76 34.75 8.84
N LYS A 17 6.98 35.82 9.03
CA LYS A 17 5.75 36.09 8.27
C LYS A 17 5.95 36.07 6.74
N GLY A 18 7.11 36.52 6.25
CA GLY A 18 7.44 36.53 4.82
C GLY A 18 7.60 35.13 4.20
N TYR A 19 8.00 34.15 5.00
CA TYR A 19 8.32 32.80 4.54
C TYR A 19 7.12 31.86 4.53
N TYR A 20 6.01 32.23 5.18
CA TYR A 20 4.76 31.45 5.10
C TYR A 20 4.16 31.47 3.69
N ILE A 21 3.45 30.40 3.35
CA ILE A 21 2.64 30.31 2.13
C ILE A 21 1.67 31.49 2.04
N ASN A 22 1.66 32.19 0.91
CA ASN A 22 0.72 33.28 0.66
C ASN A 22 -0.67 32.74 0.26
N TYR A 23 -1.36 32.10 1.21
CA TYR A 23 -2.63 31.42 0.97
C TYR A 23 -3.72 32.37 0.41
N LYS A 24 -3.70 33.65 0.78
CA LYS A 24 -4.65 34.65 0.28
C LYS A 24 -4.42 34.93 -1.21
N LEU A 25 -3.16 35.14 -1.62
CA LEU A 25 -2.79 35.32 -3.02
C LEU A 25 -3.18 34.10 -3.85
N MET A 26 -2.79 32.91 -3.40
CA MET A 26 -3.10 31.66 -4.10
C MET A 26 -4.62 31.48 -4.27
N LYS A 27 -5.40 31.74 -3.22
CA LYS A 27 -6.88 31.67 -3.29
C LYS A 27 -7.46 32.68 -4.27
N LYS A 28 -6.89 33.89 -4.36
CA LYS A 28 -7.32 34.91 -5.33
C LYS A 28 -7.05 34.44 -6.77
N LYS A 29 -5.87 33.88 -7.02
CA LYS A 29 -5.48 33.32 -8.32
C LYS A 29 -6.38 32.16 -8.75
N VAL A 30 -6.68 31.22 -7.84
CA VAL A 30 -7.65 30.13 -8.11
C VAL A 30 -9.01 30.68 -8.56
N LYS A 31 -9.50 31.76 -7.94
CA LYS A 31 -10.76 32.39 -8.38
C LYS A 31 -10.65 33.05 -9.76
N GLN A 32 -9.53 33.72 -10.05
CA GLN A 32 -9.29 34.35 -11.34
C GLN A 32 -9.26 33.31 -12.48
N TYR A 33 -8.61 32.17 -12.26
CA TYR A 33 -8.58 31.09 -13.24
C TYR A 33 -9.96 30.51 -13.54
N VAL A 34 -10.86 30.41 -12.55
CA VAL A 34 -12.25 29.98 -12.78
C VAL A 34 -12.97 30.98 -13.70
N GLN A 35 -12.86 32.27 -13.40
CA GLN A 35 -13.50 33.33 -14.21
C GLN A 35 -12.95 33.37 -15.64
N GLN A 36 -11.65 33.18 -15.81
CA GLN A 36 -11.01 33.19 -17.14
C GLN A 36 -11.38 31.96 -17.99
N MET A 37 -11.66 30.82 -17.35
CA MET A 37 -12.13 29.61 -18.04
C MET A 37 -13.61 29.70 -18.42
N GLU A 38 -14.46 30.32 -17.60
CA GLU A 38 -15.88 30.57 -17.92
C GLU A 38 -16.05 31.52 -19.11
N VAL A 39 -15.12 32.47 -19.29
CA VAL A 39 -15.12 33.43 -20.41
C VAL A 39 -14.45 32.85 -21.68
N GLY A 40 -13.95 31.61 -21.64
CA GLY A 40 -13.28 30.96 -22.78
C GLY A 40 -11.93 31.59 -23.15
N ALA A 41 -11.37 32.43 -22.28
CA ALA A 41 -10.21 33.27 -22.61
C ALA A 41 -8.85 32.56 -22.47
N GLN A 42 -8.79 31.37 -21.86
CA GLN A 42 -7.51 30.73 -21.54
C GLN A 42 -7.55 29.20 -21.60
N ASP A 43 -6.53 28.62 -22.25
CA ASP A 43 -6.38 27.17 -22.37
C ASP A 43 -6.10 26.52 -21.00
N ARG A 44 -6.77 25.38 -20.75
CA ARG A 44 -6.70 24.59 -19.52
C ARG A 44 -5.28 24.17 -19.17
N ARG A 45 -4.44 23.86 -20.17
CA ARG A 45 -3.03 23.50 -19.95
C ARG A 45 -2.22 24.66 -19.36
N HIS A 46 -2.53 25.88 -19.79
CA HIS A 46 -1.86 27.08 -19.30
C HIS A 46 -2.16 27.33 -17.81
N VAL A 47 -3.42 27.18 -17.40
CA VAL A 47 -3.84 27.33 -15.99
C VAL A 47 -3.12 26.35 -15.08
N LEU A 48 -3.01 25.07 -15.50
CA LEU A 48 -2.31 24.04 -14.73
C LEU A 48 -0.81 24.33 -14.60
N LYS A 49 -0.17 24.74 -15.70
CA LYS A 49 1.26 25.08 -15.73
C LYS A 49 1.56 26.30 -14.87
N ASP A 50 0.76 27.36 -14.97
CA ASP A 50 0.93 28.57 -14.17
C ASP A 50 0.70 28.33 -12.69
N PHE A 51 -0.37 27.61 -12.33
CA PHE A 51 -0.64 27.28 -10.94
C PHE A 51 0.47 26.38 -10.35
N SER A 52 0.98 25.44 -11.14
CA SER A 52 2.14 24.62 -10.76
C SER A 52 3.37 25.47 -10.45
N ARG A 53 3.75 26.38 -11.35
CA ARG A 53 4.90 27.29 -11.16
C ARG A 53 4.74 28.16 -9.93
N MET A 54 3.53 28.67 -9.70
CA MET A 54 3.24 29.49 -8.52
C MET A 54 3.35 28.66 -7.23
N LEU A 55 2.90 27.40 -7.25
CA LEU A 55 3.02 26.50 -6.11
C LEU A 55 4.48 26.11 -5.84
N ASP A 56 5.24 25.79 -6.89
CA ASP A 56 6.67 25.51 -6.84
C ASP A 56 7.43 26.68 -6.19
N SER A 57 7.18 27.93 -6.63
CA SER A 57 7.79 29.14 -6.05
C SER A 57 7.43 29.35 -4.56
N GLN A 58 6.21 29.01 -4.15
CA GLN A 58 5.85 29.08 -2.73
C GLN A 58 6.56 28.00 -1.91
N ILE A 59 6.69 26.78 -2.44
CA ILE A 59 7.41 25.68 -1.77
C ILE A 59 8.88 26.01 -1.66
N GLU A 60 9.50 26.49 -2.73
CA GLU A 60 10.90 26.91 -2.76
C GLU A 60 11.23 27.91 -1.65
N LYS A 61 10.42 28.96 -1.53
CA LYS A 61 10.58 29.96 -0.48
C LYS A 61 10.51 29.35 0.93
N ILE A 62 9.60 28.40 1.16
CA ILE A 62 9.44 27.73 2.46
C ILE A 62 10.66 26.84 2.75
N VAL A 63 11.14 26.14 1.73
CA VAL A 63 12.25 25.19 1.81
C VAL A 63 13.59 25.87 2.03
N LEU A 64 13.88 26.94 1.29
CA LEU A 64 15.11 27.72 1.47
C LEU A 64 15.20 28.27 2.89
N PHE A 65 14.09 28.79 3.42
CA PHE A 65 14.03 29.24 4.80
C PHE A 65 14.18 28.10 5.82
N LEU A 66 13.55 26.95 5.57
CA LEU A 66 13.71 25.77 6.42
C LEU A 66 15.18 25.34 6.50
N LEU A 67 15.88 25.30 5.36
CA LEU A 67 17.29 24.93 5.29
C LEU A 67 18.19 25.93 6.04
N GLU A 68 17.93 27.23 5.89
CA GLU A 68 18.64 28.27 6.64
C GLU A 68 18.47 28.07 8.15
N GLN A 69 17.23 27.86 8.63
CA GLN A 69 16.97 27.65 10.06
C GLN A 69 17.58 26.33 10.58
N GLN A 70 17.57 25.27 9.77
CA GLN A 70 18.26 24.02 10.13
C GLN A 70 19.77 24.22 10.26
N GLY A 71 20.38 25.02 9.36
CA GLY A 71 21.79 25.37 9.43
C GLY A 71 22.15 26.15 10.69
N LEU A 72 21.33 27.14 11.06
CA LEU A 72 21.52 27.92 12.29
C LEU A 72 21.43 27.04 13.54
N LEU A 73 20.43 26.15 13.61
CA LEU A 73 20.30 25.19 14.72
C LEU A 73 21.50 24.23 14.77
N ALA A 74 21.96 23.74 13.62
CA ALA A 74 23.11 22.85 13.54
C ALA A 74 24.41 23.52 14.01
N SER A 75 24.67 24.76 13.58
CA SER A 75 25.83 25.55 14.04
C SER A 75 25.80 25.73 15.55
N ARG A 76 24.65 26.11 16.09
CA ARG A 76 24.48 26.31 17.53
C ARG A 76 24.68 25.02 18.32
N ILE A 77 24.19 23.89 17.83
CA ILE A 77 24.42 22.58 18.47
C ILE A 77 25.90 22.20 18.42
N ALA A 78 26.60 22.48 17.31
CA ALA A 78 28.04 22.22 17.21
C ALA A 78 28.86 23.06 18.21
N GLU A 79 28.57 24.36 18.31
CA GLU A 79 29.20 25.26 19.29
C GLU A 79 28.95 24.81 20.74
N LEU A 80 27.73 24.38 21.06
CA LEU A 80 27.42 23.82 22.39
C LEU A 80 28.10 22.47 22.62
N GLY A 81 28.37 21.70 21.56
CA GLY A 81 29.14 20.46 21.63
C GLY A 81 30.60 20.73 22.02
N GLU A 82 31.25 21.71 21.39
CA GLU A 82 32.62 22.11 21.74
C GLU A 82 32.72 22.62 23.18
N GLN A 83 31.71 23.38 23.64
CA GLN A 83 31.63 23.81 25.04
C GLN A 83 31.47 22.63 26.00
N ASN A 84 30.68 21.61 25.63
CA ASN A 84 30.54 20.39 26.41
C ASN A 84 31.87 19.64 26.54
N ASP A 85 32.58 19.47 25.42
CA ASP A 85 33.88 18.77 25.39
C ASP A 85 34.95 19.50 26.24
N ALA A 86 34.92 20.84 26.26
CA ALA A 86 35.78 21.64 27.13
C ALA A 86 35.43 21.49 28.62
N LEU A 87 34.14 21.36 28.97
CA LEU A 87 33.68 21.19 30.35
C LEU A 87 33.99 19.80 30.91
N LEU A 88 34.05 18.76 30.08
CA LEU A 88 34.52 17.43 30.50
C LEU A 88 35.94 17.44 31.05
N GLN A 89 36.76 18.42 30.65
CA GLN A 89 38.14 18.57 31.15
C GLN A 89 38.22 19.27 32.51
N GLN A 90 37.24 20.15 32.84
CA GLN A 90 37.14 20.87 34.11
C GLN A 90 35.67 21.04 34.53
N PRO A 91 35.13 20.12 35.35
CA PRO A 91 33.71 20.13 35.68
C PRO A 91 33.35 21.29 36.60
N ASN A 92 32.46 22.17 36.15
CA ASN A 92 31.87 23.24 36.95
C ASN A 92 30.34 23.20 36.87
N ILE A 93 29.69 23.06 38.03
CA ILE A 93 28.24 22.85 38.15
C ILE A 93 27.44 24.03 37.58
N SER A 94 27.93 25.27 37.71
CA SER A 94 27.23 26.44 37.15
C SER A 94 27.22 26.42 35.63
N GLN A 95 28.36 26.04 35.02
CA GLN A 95 28.52 25.99 33.56
C GLN A 95 27.72 24.85 32.93
N ILE A 96 27.58 23.71 33.63
CA ILE A 96 26.69 22.60 33.21
C ILE A 96 25.23 23.04 33.18
N SER A 97 24.78 23.81 34.18
CA SER A 97 23.42 24.34 34.22
C SER A 97 23.16 25.36 33.09
N GLU A 98 24.14 26.22 32.81
CA GLU A 98 24.06 27.19 31.70
C GLU A 98 24.01 26.48 30.33
N LEU A 99 24.86 25.46 30.14
CA LEU A 99 24.89 24.66 28.92
C LEU A 99 23.58 23.90 28.70
N ARG A 100 22.98 23.34 29.76
CA ARG A 100 21.66 22.69 29.69
C ARG A 100 20.58 23.67 29.25
N GLU A 101 20.56 24.87 29.82
CA GLU A 101 19.58 25.90 29.44
C GLU A 101 19.80 26.38 27.99
N ALA A 102 21.04 26.43 27.53
CA ALA A 102 21.37 26.71 26.14
C ALA A 102 20.82 25.61 25.19
N TYR A 103 20.97 24.33 25.52
CA TYR A 103 20.35 23.23 24.75
C TYR A 103 18.81 23.28 24.77
N ARG A 104 18.20 23.67 25.91
CA ARG A 104 16.74 23.88 25.98
C ARG A 104 16.29 25.02 25.08
N ALA A 105 17.05 26.12 25.02
CA ALA A 105 16.77 27.23 24.12
C ALA A 105 16.79 26.78 22.65
N VAL A 106 17.77 25.94 22.25
CA VAL A 106 17.78 25.31 20.92
C VAL A 106 16.54 24.44 20.70
N GLY A 107 16.11 23.68 21.71
CA GLY A 107 14.87 22.90 21.66
C GLY A 107 13.62 23.77 21.45
N HIS A 108 13.53 24.93 22.09
CA HIS A 108 12.46 25.89 21.87
C HIS A 108 12.45 26.47 20.46
N ASP A 109 13.62 26.80 19.91
CA ASP A 109 13.74 27.29 18.54
C ASP A 109 13.39 26.20 17.52
N LEU A 110 13.74 24.94 17.80
CA LEU A 110 13.29 23.79 17.03
C LEU A 110 11.75 23.63 17.06
N LEU A 111 11.10 23.81 18.21
CA LEU A 111 9.64 23.78 18.31
C LEU A 111 8.98 24.86 17.45
N LYS A 112 9.53 26.07 17.41
CA LYS A 112 9.08 27.14 16.52
C LYS A 112 9.19 26.70 15.06
N LEU A 113 10.33 26.10 14.69
CA LEU A 113 10.57 25.59 13.33
C LEU A 113 9.59 24.49 12.94
N LEU A 114 9.35 23.50 13.80
CA LEU A 114 8.37 22.44 13.59
C LEU A 114 6.96 23.01 13.37
N TYR A 115 6.56 24.00 14.17
CA TYR A 115 5.28 24.68 14.01
C TYR A 115 5.17 25.43 12.67
N PHE A 116 6.23 26.09 12.24
CA PHE A 116 6.29 26.75 10.93
C PHE A 116 6.09 25.74 9.79
N VAL A 117 6.78 24.60 9.82
CA VAL A 117 6.65 23.56 8.78
C VAL A 117 5.23 22.99 8.77
N GLU A 118 4.65 22.72 9.95
CA GLU A 118 3.27 22.23 10.10
C GLU A 118 2.25 23.18 9.43
N MET A 119 2.31 24.47 9.76
CA MET A 119 1.38 25.46 9.22
C MET A 119 1.48 25.60 7.70
N ASN A 120 2.69 25.55 7.16
CA ASN A 120 2.93 25.62 5.73
C ASN A 120 2.45 24.36 4.99
N ALA A 121 2.73 23.17 5.52
CA ALA A 121 2.26 21.91 4.96
C ALA A 121 0.71 21.85 4.92
N ILE A 122 0.04 22.30 5.98
CA ILE A 122 -1.43 22.40 6.02
C ILE A 122 -1.95 23.40 4.99
N GLY A 123 -1.26 24.55 4.83
CA GLY A 123 -1.62 25.57 3.85
C GLY A 123 -1.51 25.07 2.41
N LEU A 124 -0.42 24.38 2.08
CA LEU A 124 -0.19 23.72 0.78
C LEU A 124 -1.29 22.69 0.49
N ARG A 125 -1.61 21.82 1.46
CA ARG A 125 -2.69 20.83 1.33
C ARG A 125 -4.06 21.48 1.06
N LYS A 126 -4.39 22.55 1.80
CA LYS A 126 -5.68 23.23 1.64
C LYS A 126 -5.81 23.95 0.31
N ILE A 127 -4.72 24.47 -0.25
CA ILE A 127 -4.78 25.15 -1.54
C ILE A 127 -4.87 24.16 -2.70
N LEU A 128 -4.14 23.04 -2.62
CA LEU A 128 -4.26 21.91 -3.54
C LEU A 128 -5.70 21.37 -3.59
N LYS A 129 -6.28 21.04 -2.43
CA LYS A 129 -7.69 20.61 -2.34
C LYS A 129 -8.68 21.64 -2.88
N LYS A 130 -8.38 22.93 -2.73
CA LYS A 130 -9.23 24.01 -3.25
C LYS A 130 -9.18 24.10 -4.77
N PHE A 131 -8.00 23.88 -5.35
CA PHE A 131 -7.81 23.84 -6.79
C PHE A 131 -8.59 22.67 -7.39
N ASP A 132 -8.38 21.45 -6.90
CA ASP A 132 -9.09 20.25 -7.40
C ASP A 132 -10.61 20.40 -7.32
N LYS A 133 -11.15 20.88 -6.20
CA LYS A 133 -12.60 21.08 -6.03
C LYS A 133 -13.19 22.09 -7.03
N ARG A 134 -12.40 23.02 -7.54
CA ARG A 134 -12.89 24.07 -8.46
C ARG A 134 -12.82 23.65 -9.92
N PHE A 135 -11.85 22.83 -10.27
CA PHE A 135 -11.61 22.45 -11.66
C PHE A 135 -11.95 20.98 -11.95
N GLY A 136 -12.33 20.20 -10.94
CA GLY A 136 -12.70 18.78 -11.11
C GLY A 136 -11.52 17.89 -11.55
N TYR A 137 -10.28 18.37 -11.35
CA TYR A 137 -9.07 17.69 -11.82
C TYR A 137 -8.38 16.91 -10.71
N ARG A 138 -7.67 15.86 -11.12
CA ARG A 138 -6.65 15.17 -10.31
C ARG A 138 -5.32 15.93 -10.36
N PHE A 139 -5.39 17.27 -10.23
CA PHE A 139 -4.19 18.11 -10.35
C PHE A 139 -3.23 17.84 -9.20
N THR A 140 -3.76 17.71 -7.98
CA THR A 140 -2.94 17.30 -6.83
C THR A 140 -2.19 16.01 -7.11
N ASP A 141 -2.84 14.97 -7.61
CA ASP A 141 -2.19 13.68 -7.87
C ASP A 141 -1.10 13.80 -8.93
N TYR A 142 -1.39 14.49 -10.03
CA TYR A 142 -0.39 14.77 -11.07
C TYR A 142 0.78 15.56 -10.51
N TYR A 143 0.51 16.73 -9.90
CA TYR A 143 1.51 17.65 -9.38
C TYR A 143 2.43 16.94 -8.39
N VAL A 144 1.83 16.13 -7.53
CA VAL A 144 2.55 15.38 -6.52
C VAL A 144 3.31 14.21 -7.11
N LYS A 145 2.72 13.38 -7.96
CA LYS A 145 3.42 12.23 -8.55
C LYS A 145 4.67 12.67 -9.30
N THR A 146 4.58 13.77 -10.06
CA THR A 146 5.73 14.29 -10.82
C THR A 146 6.82 14.87 -9.92
N ARG A 147 6.49 15.32 -8.71
CA ARG A 147 7.41 15.98 -7.78
C ARG A 147 7.81 15.10 -6.60
N ALA A 148 7.08 14.05 -6.29
CA ALA A 148 7.40 13.15 -5.19
C ALA A 148 8.61 12.29 -5.52
N ASN A 149 8.83 11.95 -6.80
CA ASN A 149 9.91 11.06 -7.24
C ASN A 149 11.06 11.78 -7.97
N HIS A 150 10.96 13.09 -8.18
CA HIS A 150 11.97 13.85 -8.91
C HIS A 150 13.14 14.26 -7.99
N PRO A 151 14.40 14.04 -8.39
CA PRO A 151 15.58 14.25 -7.52
C PRO A 151 15.74 15.70 -7.05
N TYR A 152 15.34 16.68 -7.86
CA TYR A 152 15.43 18.11 -7.53
C TYR A 152 14.15 18.69 -6.92
N SER A 153 13.20 17.84 -6.53
CA SER A 153 11.94 18.33 -5.98
C SER A 153 12.04 18.76 -4.53
N GLN A 154 11.84 20.04 -4.30
CA GLN A 154 11.82 20.68 -2.99
C GLN A 154 10.58 20.28 -2.16
N LEU A 155 9.56 19.68 -2.78
CA LEU A 155 8.37 19.19 -2.07
C LEU A 155 8.76 18.13 -1.01
N GLN A 156 9.77 17.30 -1.26
CA GLN A 156 10.18 16.28 -0.29
C GLN A 156 10.71 16.88 1.02
N GLN A 157 11.40 18.02 0.98
CA GLN A 157 11.98 18.65 2.18
C GLN A 157 10.90 19.09 3.18
N VAL A 158 9.80 19.65 2.69
CA VAL A 158 8.68 20.10 3.56
C VAL A 158 7.88 18.92 4.13
N PHE A 159 7.79 17.81 3.39
CA PHE A 159 6.88 16.70 3.74
C PHE A 159 7.57 15.50 4.40
N LYS A 160 8.86 15.26 4.12
CA LYS A 160 9.65 14.17 4.75
C LYS A 160 10.50 14.65 5.92
N HIS A 161 10.56 15.95 6.20
CA HIS A 161 11.29 16.53 7.34
C HIS A 161 12.77 16.12 7.39
N VAL A 162 13.40 16.04 6.23
CA VAL A 162 14.80 15.61 6.10
C VAL A 162 15.68 16.54 6.93
N GLY A 163 16.54 15.98 7.78
CA GLY A 163 17.44 16.73 8.67
C GLY A 163 16.88 17.08 10.05
N ILE A 164 15.55 17.23 10.20
CA ILE A 164 14.93 17.54 11.51
C ILE A 164 15.20 16.43 12.53
N GLY A 165 15.11 15.16 12.11
CA GLY A 165 15.37 14.01 12.99
C GLY A 165 16.80 13.99 13.57
N ALA A 166 17.80 14.44 12.82
CA ALA A 166 19.18 14.52 13.29
C ALA A 166 19.34 15.59 14.38
N VAL A 167 18.72 16.76 14.19
CA VAL A 167 18.70 17.85 15.19
C VAL A 167 17.98 17.40 16.46
N VAL A 168 16.82 16.74 16.34
CA VAL A 168 16.09 16.16 17.48
C VAL A 168 16.95 15.14 18.24
N GLY A 169 17.62 14.24 17.51
CA GLY A 169 18.50 13.23 18.10
C GLY A 169 19.69 13.84 18.84
N ALA A 170 20.34 14.85 18.25
CA ALA A 170 21.48 15.54 18.85
C ALA A 170 21.08 16.25 20.16
N ILE A 171 19.97 17.00 20.16
CA ILE A 171 19.47 17.68 21.36
C ILE A 171 19.07 16.67 22.44
N SER A 172 18.34 15.60 22.06
CA SER A 172 17.86 14.60 23.01
C SER A 172 19.01 13.85 23.68
N ARG A 173 20.06 13.52 22.91
CA ARG A 173 21.26 12.86 23.43
C ARG A 173 22.04 13.76 24.38
N ASN A 174 22.34 15.00 23.97
CA ASN A 174 23.18 15.91 24.77
C ASN A 174 22.46 16.37 26.05
N LEU A 175 21.13 16.57 26.00
CA LEU A 175 20.35 16.86 27.22
C LEU A 175 20.30 15.67 28.19
N ALA A 176 20.25 14.43 27.68
CA ALA A 176 20.26 13.24 28.52
C ALA A 176 21.64 13.03 29.19
N GLU A 177 22.72 13.31 28.47
CA GLU A 177 24.10 13.22 28.98
C GLU A 177 24.36 14.24 30.10
N LEU A 178 24.00 15.51 29.88
CA LEU A 178 24.11 16.58 30.88
C LEU A 178 23.24 16.37 32.14
N GLN A 179 22.27 15.47 32.06
CA GLN A 179 21.41 15.12 33.18
C GLN A 179 22.01 14.06 34.09
N CYS A 180 22.89 13.19 33.58
CA CYS A 180 23.65 12.23 34.39
C CYS A 180 24.72 12.93 35.26
N ASP A 181 25.23 14.09 34.82
CA ASP A 181 26.32 14.80 35.49
C ASP A 181 25.87 15.81 36.56
N GLN A 182 24.56 15.97 36.80
CA GLN A 182 24.03 16.71 37.95
C GLN A 182 24.18 15.91 39.26
N GLY A 183 25.40 15.87 39.78
CA GLY A 183 25.68 15.96 41.22
C GLY A 183 25.19 14.83 42.14
N SER A 184 25.97 13.76 42.26
CA SER A 184 26.00 12.96 43.50
C SER A 184 26.87 13.64 44.57
N TYR A 185 26.41 14.76 45.11
CA TYR A 185 26.74 15.22 46.48
C TYR A 185 25.50 15.37 47.37
N LEU A 186 24.31 15.02 46.86
CA LEU A 186 23.09 14.87 47.65
C LEU A 186 22.88 13.39 47.98
N SER A 187 22.59 13.12 49.25
CA SER A 187 22.39 11.77 49.80
C SER A 187 21.36 10.98 48.98
N ILE A 188 21.71 9.73 48.66
CA ILE A 188 20.90 8.76 47.91
C ILE A 188 19.54 8.48 48.60
N TYR A 189 19.39 8.91 49.85
CA TYR A 189 18.19 8.71 50.67
C TYR A 189 17.21 9.89 50.67
N ASP A 190 17.54 11.05 50.08
CA ASP A 190 16.75 12.27 50.25
C ASP A 190 15.77 12.59 49.10
N GLN A 191 15.71 11.81 48.01
CA GLN A 191 14.74 12.06 46.94
C GLN A 191 14.13 10.81 46.30
N PRO A 192 12.80 10.75 46.12
CA PRO A 192 12.16 9.67 45.38
C PRO A 192 12.57 9.73 43.91
N THR A 193 12.87 8.57 43.34
CA THR A 193 13.28 8.34 41.95
C THR A 193 12.19 8.80 40.95
N LEU A 194 12.19 10.09 40.61
CA LEU A 194 11.42 10.60 39.49
C LEU A 194 12.22 10.37 38.20
N HIS A 195 11.65 9.62 37.27
CA HIS A 195 12.05 9.62 35.86
C HIS A 195 11.87 11.04 35.29
N LEU A 196 12.85 11.92 35.52
CA LEU A 196 12.87 13.27 35.00
C LEU A 196 13.31 13.22 33.52
N GLN A 197 12.40 12.94 32.60
CA GLN A 197 12.66 13.26 31.19
C GLN A 197 12.51 14.78 31.03
N ASP A 198 13.47 15.47 30.40
CA ASP A 198 13.38 16.93 30.27
C ASP A 198 12.11 17.30 29.46
N PRO A 199 11.23 18.19 29.97
CA PRO A 199 9.93 18.47 29.36
C PRO A 199 10.03 18.99 27.92
N ILE A 200 11.18 19.55 27.55
CA ILE A 200 11.47 19.96 26.17
C ILE A 200 11.51 18.76 25.24
N ILE A 201 12.10 17.64 25.64
CA ILE A 201 12.19 16.42 24.83
C ILE A 201 10.79 15.88 24.52
N ASP A 202 9.91 15.85 25.51
CA ASP A 202 8.52 15.39 25.32
C ASP A 202 7.74 16.33 24.41
N SER A 203 7.92 17.64 24.57
CA SER A 203 7.26 18.62 23.72
C SER A 203 7.74 18.55 22.26
N VAL A 204 9.03 18.30 22.03
CA VAL A 204 9.63 18.11 20.71
C VAL A 204 9.12 16.82 20.08
N LYS A 205 9.09 15.72 20.83
CA LYS A 205 8.54 14.45 20.37
C LYS A 205 7.08 14.58 19.97
N ALA A 206 6.26 15.20 20.82
CA ALA A 206 4.85 15.46 20.52
C ALA A 206 4.69 16.38 19.28
N ALA A 207 5.57 17.36 19.09
CA ALA A 207 5.57 18.21 17.91
C ALA A 207 5.96 17.46 16.64
N VAL A 208 6.95 16.58 16.70
CA VAL A 208 7.36 15.70 15.59
C VAL A 208 6.25 14.71 15.23
N ASP A 209 5.55 14.13 16.22
CA ASP A 209 4.42 13.23 15.97
C ASP A 209 3.25 13.96 15.31
N ARG A 210 2.89 15.16 15.81
CA ARG A 210 1.89 16.03 15.17
C ARG A 210 2.30 16.40 13.75
N LEU A 211 3.57 16.74 13.54
CA LEU A 211 4.11 17.10 12.24
C LEU A 211 4.02 15.90 11.30
N THR A 212 4.43 14.71 11.74
CA THR A 212 4.33 13.46 10.98
C THR A 212 2.89 13.19 10.56
N HIS A 213 1.91 13.29 11.45
CA HIS A 213 0.50 13.15 11.09
C HIS A 213 -0.01 14.24 10.13
N SER A 214 0.38 15.49 10.33
CA SER A 214 -0.03 16.62 9.49
C SER A 214 0.66 16.65 8.11
N THR A 215 1.77 15.95 7.95
CA THR A 215 2.57 15.89 6.71
C THR A 215 2.60 14.51 6.08
N ASN A 216 1.93 13.50 6.67
CA ASN A 216 1.80 12.16 6.10
C ASN A 216 1.06 12.22 4.76
N PHE A 217 1.82 12.53 3.72
CA PHE A 217 1.34 12.88 2.41
C PHE A 217 0.86 11.64 1.68
N LEU A 218 1.39 10.47 2.05
CA LEU A 218 0.90 9.15 1.63
C LEU A 218 -0.49 8.83 2.18
N HIS A 219 -0.92 9.40 3.31
CA HIS A 219 -2.30 9.28 3.77
C HIS A 219 -3.25 10.13 2.91
N PHE A 220 -2.79 11.30 2.45
CA PHE A 220 -3.55 12.21 1.58
C PHE A 220 -3.56 11.75 0.11
N LEU A 221 -2.41 11.32 -0.42
CA LEU A 221 -2.29 10.65 -1.71
C LEU A 221 -2.90 9.27 -1.69
N GLY A 222 -2.82 8.53 -0.59
CA GLY A 222 -3.52 7.25 -0.45
C GLY A 222 -5.04 7.45 -0.50
N GLN A 223 -5.55 8.55 0.06
CA GLN A 223 -6.96 8.91 -0.09
C GLN A 223 -7.33 9.35 -1.53
N HIS A 224 -6.42 9.94 -2.31
CA HIS A 224 -6.74 10.38 -3.69
C HIS A 224 -6.35 9.38 -4.80
N ALA A 225 -5.27 8.61 -4.63
CA ALA A 225 -4.82 7.55 -5.51
C ALA A 225 -5.63 6.26 -5.39
N PHE A 226 -6.35 6.04 -4.26
CA PHE A 226 -7.34 4.97 -4.14
C PHE A 226 -8.75 5.38 -4.63
N ILE A 227 -9.00 6.66 -4.94
CA ILE A 227 -10.26 7.12 -5.59
C ILE A 227 -10.12 7.07 -7.13
N MET A 228 -9.20 6.26 -7.64
CA MET A 228 -8.78 6.36 -9.03
C MET A 228 -8.56 5.03 -9.74
N GLN A 229 -9.51 4.11 -9.57
CA GLN A 229 -9.92 3.24 -10.66
C GLN A 229 -11.46 3.22 -10.65
N GLU A 230 -12.02 3.90 -11.66
CA GLU A 230 -13.45 4.05 -12.03
C GLU A 230 -14.37 4.76 -11.02
N GLU A 231 -14.84 5.97 -11.40
CA GLU A 231 -16.26 6.34 -11.44
C GLU A 231 -16.44 7.82 -11.87
N LEU A 232 -17.36 8.05 -12.82
CA LEU A 232 -17.97 9.33 -13.17
C LEU A 232 -19.05 9.69 -12.12
N PRO A 233 -19.48 10.96 -11.99
CA PRO A 233 -19.90 11.54 -10.72
C PRO A 233 -21.29 11.09 -10.27
N SER A 234 -21.39 10.59 -9.03
CA SER A 234 -22.63 10.58 -8.26
C SER A 234 -22.78 11.89 -7.45
N PRO A 235 -24.02 12.37 -7.22
CA PRO A 235 -24.32 13.60 -6.49
C PRO A 235 -24.02 13.41 -4.97
N PRO A 236 -24.02 14.49 -4.18
CA PRO A 236 -23.11 14.67 -3.04
C PRO A 236 -23.24 13.57 -1.97
N GLU A 237 -22.09 12.98 -1.61
CA GLU A 237 -21.95 12.06 -0.46
C GLU A 237 -22.41 12.74 0.84
N ASP A 238 -23.65 12.46 1.23
CA ASP A 238 -24.00 12.29 2.63
C ASP A 238 -23.46 10.94 3.10
N TYR A 239 -22.67 10.96 4.19
CA TYR A 239 -22.30 9.87 5.08
C TYR A 239 -22.77 8.45 4.67
N VAL A 240 -22.01 7.75 3.83
CA VAL A 240 -22.22 6.31 3.58
C VAL A 240 -21.42 5.50 4.59
N ASP A 241 -22.13 5.20 5.67
CA ASP A 241 -22.20 3.96 6.47
C ASP A 241 -21.03 2.95 6.45
N ASP A 242 -20.64 2.54 7.67
CA ASP A 242 -19.69 1.48 8.07
C ASP A 242 -20.18 0.04 7.71
N GLN A 243 -21.11 -0.11 6.76
CA GLN A 243 -21.93 -1.31 6.60
C GLN A 243 -21.36 -2.45 5.71
N SER A 244 -20.29 -2.24 4.95
CA SER A 244 -19.74 -3.27 4.03
C SER A 244 -18.61 -4.12 4.60
N TYR A 245 -18.11 -3.80 5.81
CA TYR A 245 -17.03 -4.55 6.45
C TYR A 245 -17.58 -5.67 7.35
N HIS A 246 -17.45 -6.92 6.89
CA HIS A 246 -17.76 -8.09 7.70
C HIS A 246 -16.48 -8.69 8.29
N PHE A 247 -16.19 -8.35 9.56
CA PHE A 247 -15.06 -8.89 10.32
C PHE A 247 -14.96 -10.42 10.23
N MET A 248 -16.10 -11.12 10.29
CA MET A 248 -16.16 -12.58 10.19
C MET A 248 -15.64 -13.10 8.85
N SER A 249 -15.93 -12.41 7.74
CA SER A 249 -15.48 -12.81 6.41
C SER A 249 -13.97 -12.56 6.21
N LEU A 250 -13.44 -11.49 6.80
CA LEU A 250 -11.98 -11.29 6.90
C LEU A 250 -11.32 -12.40 7.74
N PHE A 251 -11.91 -12.74 8.88
CA PHE A 251 -11.38 -13.81 9.75
C PHE A 251 -11.35 -15.16 9.01
N LEU A 252 -12.44 -15.56 8.35
CA LEU A 252 -12.52 -16.77 7.54
C LEU A 252 -11.49 -16.80 6.40
N ASN A 253 -11.19 -15.65 5.80
CA ASN A 253 -10.15 -15.53 4.78
C ASN A 253 -8.74 -15.73 5.39
N LEU A 254 -8.46 -15.14 6.55
CA LEU A 254 -7.21 -15.37 7.28
C LEU A 254 -7.07 -16.84 7.70
N THR A 255 -8.14 -17.46 8.19
CA THR A 255 -8.20 -18.88 8.52
C THR A 255 -7.92 -19.77 7.30
N ASN A 256 -8.49 -19.45 6.12
CA ASN A 256 -8.18 -20.16 4.88
C ASN A 256 -6.68 -20.17 4.59
N THR A 257 -6.06 -18.99 4.69
CA THR A 257 -4.63 -18.80 4.42
C THR A 257 -3.77 -19.58 5.40
N PHE A 258 -4.11 -19.51 6.70
CA PHE A 258 -3.44 -20.28 7.75
C PHE A 258 -3.54 -21.78 7.48
N LEU A 259 -4.77 -22.28 7.27
CA LEU A 259 -5.03 -23.70 7.09
C LEU A 259 -4.36 -24.25 5.81
N TYR A 260 -4.32 -23.47 4.74
CA TYR A 260 -3.59 -23.82 3.51
C TYR A 260 -2.09 -23.93 3.75
N MET A 261 -1.51 -23.02 4.55
CA MET A 261 -0.10 -23.11 4.91
C MET A 261 0.19 -24.30 5.82
N VAL A 262 -0.66 -24.61 6.79
CA VAL A 262 -0.53 -25.86 7.56
C VAL A 262 -0.57 -27.07 6.63
N ASN A 263 -1.54 -27.13 5.70
CA ASN A 263 -1.67 -28.22 4.74
C ASN A 263 -0.42 -28.46 3.89
N THR A 264 0.22 -27.37 3.46
CA THR A 264 1.42 -27.42 2.61
C THR A 264 2.62 -28.00 3.38
N TYR A 265 2.75 -27.66 4.67
CA TYR A 265 3.97 -27.96 5.42
C TYR A 265 3.84 -29.13 6.42
N ILE A 266 2.63 -29.53 6.81
CA ILE A 266 2.39 -30.69 7.71
C ILE A 266 2.93 -32.01 7.15
N ILE A 267 3.09 -32.06 5.85
CA ILE A 267 3.55 -33.25 5.13
C ILE A 267 5.06 -33.34 4.95
N VAL A 268 5.78 -32.23 5.12
CA VAL A 268 7.22 -32.17 4.84
C VAL A 268 8.01 -33.17 5.71
N PRO A 269 7.74 -33.31 7.02
CA PRO A 269 8.47 -34.27 7.87
C PRO A 269 8.20 -35.74 7.54
N THR A 270 7.05 -36.05 6.97
CA THR A 270 6.61 -37.44 6.71
C THR A 270 6.77 -37.86 5.25
N ALA A 271 7.06 -36.92 4.34
CA ALA A 271 7.11 -37.18 2.89
C ALA A 271 8.15 -38.25 2.49
N ASP A 272 9.31 -38.29 3.15
CA ASP A 272 10.37 -39.26 2.86
C ASP A 272 9.95 -40.68 3.25
N ASN A 273 9.55 -40.86 4.51
CA ASN A 273 9.03 -42.14 5.03
C ASN A 273 7.81 -42.63 4.24
N TYR A 274 6.94 -41.72 3.80
CA TYR A 274 5.77 -42.10 3.02
C TYR A 274 6.15 -42.60 1.62
N ALA A 275 7.06 -41.92 0.93
CA ALA A 275 7.57 -42.38 -0.38
C ALA A 275 8.24 -43.75 -0.28
N LEU A 276 9.08 -43.96 0.74
CA LEU A 276 9.73 -45.25 0.99
C LEU A 276 8.72 -46.37 1.29
N SER A 277 7.67 -46.06 2.08
CA SER A 277 6.64 -47.05 2.43
C SER A 277 5.79 -47.52 1.25
N LEU A 278 5.74 -46.75 0.16
CA LEU A 278 5.08 -47.09 -1.11
C LEU A 278 6.05 -47.74 -2.11
N GLY A 279 7.25 -48.12 -1.68
CA GLY A 279 8.27 -48.75 -2.53
C GLY A 279 9.00 -47.79 -3.49
N ALA A 280 8.89 -46.47 -3.29
CA ALA A 280 9.56 -45.47 -4.12
C ALA A 280 10.99 -45.16 -3.63
N ALA A 281 11.85 -44.65 -4.53
CA ALA A 281 13.14 -44.10 -4.13
C ALA A 281 12.97 -42.81 -3.30
N ALA A 282 13.89 -42.53 -2.38
CA ALA A 282 13.87 -41.32 -1.55
C ALA A 282 13.82 -40.02 -2.36
N THR A 283 14.36 -40.00 -3.59
CA THR A 283 14.27 -38.84 -4.51
C THR A 283 12.84 -38.45 -4.88
N VAL A 284 11.89 -39.38 -4.79
CA VAL A 284 10.46 -39.13 -5.06
C VAL A 284 9.84 -38.22 -3.99
N CYS A 285 10.40 -38.14 -2.78
CA CYS A 285 9.90 -37.23 -1.75
C CYS A 285 9.95 -35.76 -2.21
N GLY A 286 10.98 -35.37 -2.96
CA GLY A 286 11.10 -34.05 -3.57
C GLY A 286 10.01 -33.78 -4.62
N VAL A 287 9.62 -34.81 -5.38
CA VAL A 287 8.50 -34.73 -6.35
C VAL A 287 7.16 -34.60 -5.62
N VAL A 288 6.97 -35.33 -4.53
CA VAL A 288 5.76 -35.25 -3.68
C VAL A 288 5.59 -33.84 -3.10
N ILE A 289 6.67 -33.21 -2.62
CA ILE A 289 6.65 -31.83 -2.11
C ILE A 289 6.49 -30.82 -3.26
N GLY A 290 7.24 -30.98 -4.35
CA GLY A 290 7.27 -30.04 -5.47
C GLY A 290 6.00 -30.03 -6.34
N SER A 291 5.33 -31.17 -6.49
CA SER A 291 4.12 -31.29 -7.31
C SER A 291 3.00 -30.34 -6.88
N MET A 292 2.83 -30.14 -5.58
CA MET A 292 1.86 -29.17 -5.03
C MET A 292 2.21 -27.73 -5.43
N ALA A 293 3.48 -27.34 -5.33
CA ALA A 293 3.93 -26.00 -5.68
C ALA A 293 3.73 -25.70 -7.17
N VAL A 294 3.98 -26.69 -8.05
CA VAL A 294 3.73 -26.58 -9.49
C VAL A 294 2.25 -26.35 -9.77
N ALA A 295 1.35 -27.18 -9.20
CA ALA A 295 -0.09 -27.00 -9.37
C ALA A 295 -0.60 -25.66 -8.84
N GLN A 296 -0.02 -25.16 -7.74
CA GLN A 296 -0.36 -23.86 -7.17
C GLN A 296 -0.08 -22.69 -8.13
N VAL A 297 0.99 -22.73 -8.92
CA VAL A 297 1.30 -21.67 -9.90
C VAL A 297 0.15 -21.53 -10.90
N PHE A 298 -0.33 -22.65 -11.46
CA PHE A 298 -1.45 -22.66 -12.40
C PHE A 298 -2.76 -22.22 -11.73
N SER A 299 -3.03 -22.71 -10.53
CA SER A 299 -4.20 -22.33 -9.74
C SER A 299 -4.27 -20.82 -9.51
N SER A 300 -3.14 -20.18 -9.20
CA SER A 300 -3.10 -18.75 -8.88
C SER A 300 -3.66 -17.86 -10.01
N VAL A 301 -3.43 -18.22 -11.28
CA VAL A 301 -3.94 -17.48 -12.44
C VAL A 301 -5.45 -17.64 -12.56
N TYR A 302 -5.95 -18.87 -12.46
CA TYR A 302 -7.38 -19.17 -12.57
C TYR A 302 -8.19 -18.55 -11.44
N PHE A 303 -7.73 -18.69 -10.20
CA PHE A 303 -8.38 -18.10 -9.03
C PHE A 303 -8.31 -16.57 -9.04
N SER A 304 -7.23 -15.98 -9.57
CA SER A 304 -7.14 -14.53 -9.78
C SER A 304 -8.22 -14.05 -10.74
N ALA A 305 -8.40 -14.73 -11.88
CA ALA A 305 -9.46 -14.40 -12.83
C ALA A 305 -10.87 -14.59 -12.25
N TRP A 306 -11.12 -15.68 -11.54
CA TRP A 306 -12.43 -15.99 -10.94
C TRP A 306 -12.80 -15.01 -9.81
N SER A 307 -11.81 -14.56 -9.04
CA SER A 307 -12.02 -13.54 -7.99
C SER A 307 -12.47 -12.18 -8.51
N ASN A 308 -12.36 -11.92 -9.83
CA ASN A 308 -12.98 -10.75 -10.46
C ASN A 308 -14.50 -10.78 -10.33
N LYS A 309 -15.13 -11.96 -10.24
CA LYS A 309 -16.60 -12.11 -10.25
C LYS A 309 -17.19 -12.42 -8.87
N SER A 310 -16.53 -13.24 -8.06
CA SER A 310 -17.00 -13.63 -6.72
C SER A 310 -15.84 -14.09 -5.86
N TYR A 311 -15.93 -13.89 -4.54
CA TYR A 311 -14.96 -14.37 -3.56
C TYR A 311 -15.42 -15.67 -2.89
N PHE A 312 -16.72 -15.79 -2.58
CA PHE A 312 -17.27 -16.99 -1.95
C PHE A 312 -17.13 -18.25 -2.82
N ARG A 313 -17.48 -18.16 -4.11
CA ARG A 313 -17.47 -19.34 -5.00
C ARG A 313 -16.07 -19.96 -5.16
N PRO A 314 -15.00 -19.17 -5.42
CA PRO A 314 -13.64 -19.72 -5.42
C PRO A 314 -13.24 -20.34 -4.08
N LEU A 315 -13.57 -19.72 -2.94
CA LEU A 315 -13.20 -20.24 -1.61
C LEU A 315 -13.87 -21.58 -1.30
N VAL A 316 -15.14 -21.74 -1.69
CA VAL A 316 -15.86 -23.02 -1.58
C VAL A 316 -15.20 -24.08 -2.46
N PHE A 317 -14.94 -23.76 -3.73
CA PHE A 317 -14.29 -24.69 -4.65
C PHE A 317 -12.90 -25.12 -4.15
N SER A 318 -12.10 -24.17 -3.69
CA SER A 318 -10.80 -24.41 -3.06
C SER A 318 -10.90 -25.40 -1.90
N SER A 319 -11.85 -25.19 -0.98
CA SER A 319 -12.05 -26.04 0.20
C SER A 319 -12.46 -27.48 -0.18
N ILE A 320 -13.33 -27.64 -1.18
CA ILE A 320 -13.74 -28.96 -1.69
C ILE A 320 -12.56 -29.69 -2.32
N VAL A 321 -11.78 -29.00 -3.16
CA VAL A 321 -10.62 -29.57 -3.83
C VAL A 321 -9.54 -29.98 -2.82
N LEU A 322 -9.32 -29.18 -1.77
CA LEU A 322 -8.40 -29.49 -0.67
C LEU A 322 -8.87 -30.65 0.20
N PHE A 323 -10.17 -30.76 0.44
CA PHE A 323 -10.77 -31.92 1.11
C PHE A 323 -10.52 -33.21 0.33
N VAL A 324 -10.84 -33.20 -0.97
CA VAL A 324 -10.62 -34.37 -1.85
C VAL A 324 -9.14 -34.70 -1.97
N GLY A 325 -8.27 -33.71 -2.17
CA GLY A 325 -6.82 -33.92 -2.28
C GLY A 325 -6.21 -34.56 -1.04
N ASN A 326 -6.66 -34.15 0.15
CA ASN A 326 -6.20 -34.73 1.42
C ASN A 326 -6.72 -36.15 1.66
N ILE A 327 -7.94 -36.47 1.24
CA ILE A 327 -8.45 -37.85 1.27
C ILE A 327 -7.64 -38.74 0.32
N LEU A 328 -7.40 -38.29 -0.91
CA LEU A 328 -6.57 -39.03 -1.86
C LEU A 328 -5.15 -39.25 -1.33
N TYR A 329 -4.57 -38.22 -0.69
CA TYR A 329 -3.28 -38.33 -0.04
C TYR A 329 -3.25 -39.40 1.05
N ALA A 330 -4.29 -39.48 1.89
CA ALA A 330 -4.36 -40.47 2.96
C ALA A 330 -4.63 -41.90 2.43
N LEU A 331 -5.50 -42.03 1.43
CA LEU A 331 -5.85 -43.33 0.83
C LEU A 331 -4.74 -43.92 -0.05
N ALA A 332 -3.76 -43.11 -0.48
CA ALA A 332 -2.66 -43.59 -1.31
C ALA A 332 -1.86 -44.73 -0.64
N TYR A 333 -1.78 -44.75 0.70
CA TYR A 333 -1.17 -45.82 1.47
C TYR A 333 -1.95 -47.13 1.36
N ASP A 334 -3.28 -47.09 1.53
CA ASP A 334 -4.13 -48.29 1.48
C ASP A 334 -4.28 -48.84 0.05
N LEU A 335 -4.11 -47.98 -0.97
CA LEU A 335 -4.11 -48.34 -2.39
C LEU A 335 -2.73 -48.72 -2.94
N ASP A 336 -1.69 -48.60 -2.12
CA ASP A 336 -0.28 -48.86 -2.47
C ASP A 336 0.14 -48.21 -3.81
N SER A 337 -0.22 -46.92 -3.99
CA SER A 337 -0.02 -46.23 -5.26
C SER A 337 0.54 -44.81 -5.12
N ILE A 338 1.77 -44.63 -5.60
CA ILE A 338 2.44 -43.33 -5.70
C ILE A 338 1.68 -42.38 -6.65
N ALA A 339 1.01 -42.91 -7.68
CA ALA A 339 0.23 -42.09 -8.59
C ALA A 339 -0.94 -41.41 -7.86
N VAL A 340 -1.65 -42.14 -6.98
CA VAL A 340 -2.73 -41.59 -6.17
C VAL A 340 -2.20 -40.53 -5.20
N LEU A 341 -1.02 -40.76 -4.62
CA LEU A 341 -0.34 -39.79 -3.77
C LEU A 341 -0.07 -38.47 -4.51
N LEU A 342 0.52 -38.55 -5.70
CA LEU A 342 0.83 -37.38 -6.52
C LEU A 342 -0.43 -36.67 -7.03
N ILE A 343 -1.47 -37.41 -7.40
CA ILE A 343 -2.76 -36.81 -7.76
C ILE A 343 -3.34 -36.05 -6.55
N GLY A 344 -3.33 -36.65 -5.35
CA GLY A 344 -3.74 -35.95 -4.13
C GLY A 344 -2.98 -34.64 -3.91
N ARG A 345 -1.66 -34.64 -4.16
CA ARG A 345 -0.82 -33.42 -4.10
C ARG A 345 -1.19 -32.36 -5.11
N LEU A 346 -1.41 -32.76 -6.36
CA LEU A 346 -1.83 -31.83 -7.41
C LEU A 346 -3.17 -31.19 -7.07
N PHE A 347 -4.14 -31.96 -6.56
CA PHE A 347 -5.40 -31.42 -6.06
C PHE A 347 -5.18 -30.43 -4.91
N CYS A 348 -4.35 -30.77 -3.92
CA CYS A 348 -4.01 -29.83 -2.85
C CYS A 348 -3.40 -28.51 -3.37
N GLY A 349 -2.58 -28.56 -4.42
CA GLY A 349 -2.04 -27.36 -5.06
C GLY A 349 -3.08 -26.58 -5.87
N PHE A 350 -3.98 -27.28 -6.58
CA PHE A 350 -5.07 -26.65 -7.30
C PHE A 350 -6.06 -25.91 -6.40
N GLY A 351 -6.22 -26.35 -5.16
CA GLY A 351 -7.05 -25.64 -4.18
C GLY A 351 -6.46 -24.34 -3.63
N SER A 352 -5.37 -23.78 -4.18
CA SER A 352 -4.75 -22.57 -3.64
C SER A 352 -5.56 -21.29 -3.87
N ALA A 353 -6.37 -20.89 -2.90
CA ALA A 353 -7.12 -19.63 -2.95
C ALA A 353 -6.30 -18.38 -2.55
N ARG A 354 -4.97 -18.47 -2.43
CA ARG A 354 -4.13 -17.36 -1.91
C ARG A 354 -4.27 -16.05 -2.70
N ALA A 355 -4.44 -16.14 -4.02
CA ALA A 355 -4.69 -14.97 -4.86
C ALA A 355 -6.02 -14.29 -4.50
N VAL A 356 -7.08 -15.08 -4.27
CA VAL A 356 -8.40 -14.60 -3.84
C VAL A 356 -8.33 -13.96 -2.46
N ASN A 357 -7.62 -14.60 -1.52
CA ASN A 357 -7.45 -14.12 -0.15
C ASN A 357 -6.82 -12.73 -0.11
N ARG A 358 -5.72 -12.55 -0.86
CA ARG A 358 -5.01 -11.28 -0.97
C ARG A 358 -5.87 -10.20 -1.63
N ARG A 359 -6.62 -10.57 -2.67
CA ARG A 359 -7.52 -9.66 -3.36
C ARG A 359 -8.70 -9.22 -2.49
N TYR A 360 -9.33 -10.14 -1.77
CA TYR A 360 -10.40 -9.82 -0.84
C TYR A 360 -9.94 -8.79 0.22
N ILE A 361 -8.72 -8.93 0.75
CA ILE A 361 -8.16 -7.93 1.68
C ILE A 361 -7.97 -6.57 0.99
N SER A 362 -7.56 -6.56 -0.28
CA SER A 362 -7.41 -5.32 -1.04
C SER A 362 -8.74 -4.59 -1.27
N ASP A 363 -9.77 -5.35 -1.61
CA ASP A 363 -11.04 -4.84 -2.16
C ASP A 363 -12.11 -4.63 -1.07
N CYS A 364 -12.14 -5.45 -0.02
CA CYS A 364 -13.23 -5.48 0.96
C CYS A 364 -12.86 -4.88 2.33
N VAL A 365 -11.58 -4.63 2.60
CA VAL A 365 -11.12 -4.13 3.90
C VAL A 365 -10.91 -2.61 3.84
N PRO A 366 -11.51 -1.83 4.77
CA PRO A 366 -11.34 -0.38 4.83
C PRO A 366 -9.87 0.05 4.89
N LEU A 367 -9.54 1.14 4.19
CA LEU A 367 -8.17 1.66 4.06
C LEU A 367 -7.44 1.83 5.42
N LYS A 368 -8.18 2.21 6.47
CA LYS A 368 -7.66 2.44 7.82
C LYS A 368 -7.06 1.17 8.45
N ILE A 369 -7.65 0.00 8.18
CA ILE A 369 -7.24 -1.29 8.77
C ILE A 369 -6.62 -2.25 7.75
N ARG A 370 -6.59 -1.88 6.46
CA ARG A 370 -6.06 -2.75 5.39
C ARG A 370 -4.60 -3.14 5.56
N MET A 371 -3.77 -2.24 6.10
CA MET A 371 -2.37 -2.57 6.43
C MET A 371 -2.31 -3.65 7.52
N GLN A 372 -3.13 -3.52 8.56
CA GLN A 372 -3.22 -4.49 9.65
C GLN A 372 -3.76 -5.84 9.16
N ALA A 373 -4.78 -5.85 8.30
CA ALA A 373 -5.31 -7.07 7.68
C ALA A 373 -4.28 -7.76 6.78
N SER A 374 -3.51 -6.98 6.01
CA SER A 374 -2.41 -7.50 5.18
C SER A 374 -1.28 -8.08 6.03
N ALA A 375 -0.92 -7.42 7.14
CA ALA A 375 0.02 -7.95 8.12
C ALA A 375 -0.53 -9.25 8.73
N GLY A 376 -1.81 -9.28 9.11
CA GLY A 376 -2.49 -10.48 9.60
C GLY A 376 -2.44 -11.65 8.62
N PHE A 377 -2.58 -11.42 7.32
CA PHE A 377 -2.43 -12.46 6.28
C PHE A 377 -1.01 -13.04 6.23
N VAL A 378 0.01 -12.19 6.35
CA VAL A 378 1.41 -12.64 6.38
C VAL A 378 1.69 -13.40 7.67
N SER A 379 1.24 -12.89 8.82
CA SER A 379 1.36 -13.55 10.13
C SER A 379 0.65 -14.90 10.15
N ALA A 380 -0.59 -14.98 9.65
CA ALA A 380 -1.34 -16.24 9.53
C ALA A 380 -0.63 -17.23 8.61
N SER A 381 -0.04 -16.76 7.50
CA SER A 381 0.77 -17.62 6.62
C SER A 381 1.99 -18.17 7.37
N ALA A 382 2.77 -17.30 8.00
CA ALA A 382 3.98 -17.68 8.73
C ALA A 382 3.68 -18.66 9.88
N LEU A 383 2.60 -18.40 10.63
CA LEU A 383 2.14 -19.29 11.69
C LEU A 383 1.74 -20.65 11.12
N GLY A 384 1.02 -20.70 9.99
CA GLY A 384 0.66 -21.96 9.35
C GLY A 384 1.88 -22.77 8.88
N MET A 385 2.89 -22.10 8.33
CA MET A 385 4.16 -22.74 7.93
C MET A 385 4.91 -23.35 9.12
N ALA A 386 4.88 -22.70 10.28
CA ALA A 386 5.49 -23.22 11.50
C ALA A 386 4.65 -24.33 12.16
N CYS A 387 3.32 -24.14 12.22
CA CYS A 387 2.40 -25.11 12.82
C CYS A 387 2.32 -26.43 12.04
N GLY A 388 2.52 -26.41 10.72
CA GLY A 388 2.48 -27.63 9.89
C GLY A 388 3.43 -28.72 10.41
N PRO A 389 4.76 -28.53 10.37
CA PRO A 389 5.71 -29.53 10.84
C PRO A 389 5.56 -29.87 12.33
N ALA A 390 5.17 -28.89 13.16
CA ALA A 390 4.93 -29.11 14.58
C ALA A 390 3.76 -30.07 14.83
N LEU A 391 2.64 -29.91 14.11
CA LEU A 391 1.51 -30.83 14.15
C LEU A 391 1.90 -32.21 13.65
N ALA A 392 2.67 -32.30 12.56
CA ALA A 392 3.16 -33.56 12.03
C ALA A 392 3.98 -34.35 13.06
N GLY A 393 4.83 -33.68 13.84
CA GLY A 393 5.62 -34.31 14.90
C GLY A 393 4.80 -34.80 16.10
N LEU A 394 3.67 -34.15 16.39
CA LEU A 394 2.74 -34.56 17.47
C LEU A 394 1.81 -35.72 17.05
N LEU A 395 1.60 -35.88 15.75
CA LEU A 395 0.68 -36.86 15.15
C LEU A 395 1.34 -38.24 14.94
N GLN A 396 2.02 -38.76 15.97
CA GLN A 396 2.64 -40.09 15.92
C GLN A 396 1.71 -41.13 16.55
N THR A 397 0.87 -41.76 15.74
CA THR A 397 -0.04 -42.82 16.20
C THR A 397 -0.23 -43.86 15.12
N ASN A 398 -0.27 -45.13 15.53
CA ASN A 398 -0.46 -46.25 14.63
C ASN A 398 -1.65 -47.09 15.09
N PHE A 399 -2.77 -47.00 14.39
CA PHE A 399 -3.94 -47.85 14.61
C PHE A 399 -4.73 -48.05 13.31
N LYS A 400 -5.47 -49.16 13.21
CA LYS A 400 -6.23 -49.52 12.02
C LYS A 400 -7.72 -49.52 12.33
N ILE A 401 -8.50 -48.72 11.60
CA ILE A 401 -9.97 -48.73 11.70
C ILE A 401 -10.50 -49.38 10.42
N TYR A 402 -11.06 -50.59 10.55
CA TYR A 402 -11.55 -51.39 9.42
C TYR A 402 -10.49 -51.57 8.32
N LYS A 403 -10.71 -50.98 7.14
CA LYS A 403 -9.83 -51.04 5.96
C LYS A 403 -8.95 -49.80 5.80
N ILE A 404 -9.06 -48.81 6.68
CA ILE A 404 -8.29 -47.56 6.62
C ILE A 404 -7.15 -47.63 7.61
N THR A 405 -5.92 -47.47 7.10
CA THR A 405 -4.73 -47.44 7.95
C THR A 405 -4.46 -46.01 8.39
N ILE A 406 -4.41 -45.78 9.70
CA ILE A 406 -4.02 -44.49 10.29
C ILE A 406 -2.64 -44.68 10.91
N ASN A 407 -1.64 -44.17 10.21
CA ASN A 407 -0.23 -44.19 10.61
C ASN A 407 0.33 -42.76 10.52
N ASP A 408 1.57 -42.61 10.96
CA ASP A 408 2.27 -41.31 11.00
C ASP A 408 2.31 -40.61 9.62
N ASN A 409 2.27 -41.39 8.52
CA ASN A 409 2.32 -40.88 7.14
C ASN A 409 0.95 -40.43 6.59
N THR A 410 -0.13 -41.12 6.96
CA THR A 410 -1.50 -40.89 6.46
C THR A 410 -2.29 -39.93 7.36
N LEU A 411 -1.95 -39.87 8.65
CA LEU A 411 -2.64 -39.05 9.64
C LEU A 411 -2.66 -37.55 9.30
N PRO A 412 -1.58 -36.94 8.78
CA PRO A 412 -1.62 -35.57 8.27
C PRO A 412 -2.75 -35.34 7.24
N GLY A 413 -2.97 -36.30 6.34
CA GLY A 413 -4.04 -36.22 5.34
C GLY A 413 -5.43 -36.27 5.97
N TRP A 414 -5.65 -37.21 6.89
CA TRP A 414 -6.95 -37.33 7.60
C TRP A 414 -7.28 -36.09 8.44
N VAL A 415 -6.32 -35.60 9.22
CA VAL A 415 -6.49 -34.41 10.06
C VAL A 415 -6.82 -33.19 9.20
N MET A 416 -6.07 -32.98 8.11
CA MET A 416 -6.33 -31.86 7.21
C MET A 416 -7.64 -32.00 6.45
N ALA A 417 -8.04 -33.21 6.05
CA ALA A 417 -9.36 -33.43 5.43
C ALA A 417 -10.49 -33.00 6.37
N VAL A 418 -10.44 -33.42 7.64
CA VAL A 418 -11.45 -33.00 8.63
C VAL A 418 -11.42 -31.49 8.86
N ALA A 419 -10.23 -30.89 8.96
CA ALA A 419 -10.11 -29.44 9.14
C ALA A 419 -10.68 -28.65 7.94
N TRP A 420 -10.45 -29.09 6.71
CA TRP A 420 -11.02 -28.48 5.51
C TRP A 420 -12.53 -28.66 5.41
N LEU A 421 -13.07 -29.79 5.88
CA LEU A 421 -14.51 -30.01 5.97
C LEU A 421 -15.17 -29.08 6.98
N ILE A 422 -14.58 -28.94 8.17
CA ILE A 422 -15.06 -28.00 9.20
C ILE A 422 -15.00 -26.56 8.65
N TYR A 423 -13.90 -26.19 8.00
CA TYR A 423 -13.75 -24.89 7.37
C TYR A 423 -14.81 -24.64 6.29
N LEU A 424 -15.10 -25.63 5.44
CA LEU A 424 -16.12 -25.54 4.39
C LEU A 424 -17.52 -25.29 4.99
N LEU A 425 -17.88 -26.03 6.05
CA LEU A 425 -19.15 -25.83 6.76
C LEU A 425 -19.22 -24.43 7.40
N TRP A 426 -18.12 -23.99 8.03
CA TRP A 426 -18.07 -22.67 8.65
C TRP A 426 -18.15 -21.54 7.62
N LEU A 427 -17.45 -21.69 6.49
CA LEU A 427 -17.50 -20.76 5.36
C LEU A 427 -18.93 -20.61 4.85
N TRP A 428 -19.66 -21.71 4.68
CA TRP A 428 -21.04 -21.66 4.18
C TRP A 428 -21.98 -20.89 5.12
N ILE A 429 -21.83 -21.07 6.43
CA ILE A 429 -22.72 -20.46 7.43
C ILE A 429 -22.40 -18.96 7.65
N SER A 430 -21.11 -18.62 7.69
CA SER A 430 -20.65 -17.34 8.24
C SER A 430 -20.06 -16.37 7.20
N PHE A 431 -19.76 -16.82 5.99
CA PHE A 431 -19.23 -15.94 4.96
C PHE A 431 -20.35 -15.15 4.29
N LYS A 432 -20.21 -13.83 4.27
CA LYS A 432 -21.16 -12.93 3.62
C LYS A 432 -20.46 -12.25 2.46
N GLU A 433 -20.93 -12.55 1.25
CA GLU A 433 -20.41 -11.92 0.03
C GLU A 433 -20.69 -10.40 0.11
N PRO A 434 -19.68 -9.54 -0.07
CA PRO A 434 -19.89 -8.10 -0.14
C PRO A 434 -20.76 -7.78 -1.36
N SER A 435 -21.82 -7.00 -1.16
CA SER A 435 -22.70 -6.57 -2.24
C SER A 435 -21.91 -5.68 -3.19
N ARG A 436 -21.61 -6.19 -4.38
CA ARG A 436 -21.16 -5.36 -5.49
C ARG A 436 -22.40 -4.80 -6.15
N GLU A 437 -22.54 -3.48 -6.16
CA GLU A 437 -23.57 -2.81 -6.95
C GLU A 437 -23.42 -3.32 -8.38
N THR A 438 -24.44 -4.04 -8.82
CA THR A 438 -24.45 -4.64 -10.14
C THR A 438 -24.72 -3.50 -11.11
N GLU A 439 -23.75 -3.19 -11.98
CA GLU A 439 -23.87 -2.26 -13.11
C GLU A 439 -25.01 -2.62 -14.10
N GLU A 440 -25.78 -3.68 -13.84
CA GLU A 440 -26.92 -4.11 -14.67
C GLU A 440 -28.17 -3.20 -14.55
N LYS A 441 -28.22 -2.23 -13.63
CA LYS A 441 -29.39 -1.32 -13.51
C LYS A 441 -29.35 -0.06 -14.39
N GLN A 442 -28.26 0.22 -15.10
CA GLN A 442 -28.17 1.40 -15.98
C GLN A 442 -28.72 1.19 -17.40
N MET A 443 -29.03 -0.06 -17.81
CA MET A 443 -29.63 -0.32 -19.13
C MET A 443 -31.17 -0.30 -19.15
N SER A 444 -31.84 -0.21 -18.00
CA SER A 444 -33.31 -0.30 -17.92
C SER A 444 -34.01 1.03 -17.60
N HIS A 445 -33.28 2.15 -17.46
CA HIS A 445 -33.85 3.41 -16.96
C HIS A 445 -33.78 4.61 -17.91
N GLU A 446 -33.40 4.41 -19.17
CA GLU A 446 -33.46 5.44 -20.23
C GLU A 446 -34.58 5.23 -21.28
N ALA A 447 -35.44 4.22 -21.11
CA ALA A 447 -36.50 3.93 -22.08
C ALA A 447 -37.86 4.62 -21.79
N ASN A 448 -37.99 5.44 -20.74
CA ASN A 448 -39.29 5.99 -20.34
C ASN A 448 -39.25 7.51 -20.11
N THR A 449 -39.00 8.32 -21.14
CA THR A 449 -39.61 9.66 -21.28
C THR A 449 -39.55 10.15 -22.73
N GLU A 450 -40.56 9.85 -23.53
CA GLU A 450 -41.33 10.82 -24.33
C GLU A 450 -42.33 10.07 -25.20
N SER A 451 -43.59 10.51 -25.11
CA SER A 451 -44.72 9.95 -25.83
C SER A 451 -45.10 10.91 -26.95
N VAL A 452 -44.82 10.54 -28.21
CA VAL A 452 -45.55 11.04 -29.39
C VAL A 452 -45.68 9.90 -30.41
N GLU A 453 -46.95 9.53 -30.61
CA GLU A 453 -47.66 8.70 -31.62
C GLU A 453 -46.99 7.68 -32.58
N PRO A 454 -47.73 6.59 -32.91
CA PRO A 454 -47.22 5.47 -33.68
C PRO A 454 -47.49 5.63 -35.19
N ASN A 455 -46.59 5.12 -36.05
CA ASN A 455 -46.98 4.53 -37.34
C ASN A 455 -45.81 3.77 -38.02
N THR A 456 -46.04 2.45 -38.17
CA THR A 456 -45.83 1.60 -39.36
C THR A 456 -44.43 1.25 -39.91
N LEU A 457 -44.27 -0.07 -40.13
CA LEU A 457 -43.37 -0.85 -40.99
C LEU A 457 -41.90 -0.99 -40.56
N GLU A 458 -41.46 -2.14 -40.04
CA GLU A 458 -41.07 -3.41 -40.71
C GLU A 458 -39.67 -3.42 -41.35
N GLU A 459 -38.89 -4.43 -40.92
CA GLU A 459 -37.80 -5.15 -41.61
C GLU A 459 -36.47 -4.45 -41.97
N GLY A 460 -35.35 -5.08 -41.59
CA GLY A 460 -34.07 -4.87 -42.30
C GLY A 460 -32.77 -5.12 -41.55
N LEU A 461 -32.35 -6.39 -41.49
CA LEU A 461 -30.97 -6.87 -41.68
C LEU A 461 -29.78 -6.35 -40.83
N THR A 462 -29.28 -7.31 -40.05
CA THR A 462 -27.88 -7.63 -39.71
C THR A 462 -26.73 -7.01 -40.55
N GLN A 463 -25.68 -6.57 -39.83
CA GLN A 463 -24.21 -6.60 -40.11
C GLN A 463 -23.42 -5.26 -40.13
N PRO A 464 -22.10 -5.30 -39.78
CA PRO A 464 -21.34 -4.21 -39.15
C PRO A 464 -20.49 -3.40 -40.14
N LEU A 465 -20.22 -2.14 -39.82
CA LEU A 465 -19.43 -1.22 -40.66
C LEU A 465 -18.08 -0.89 -40.01
N LEU A 466 -17.03 -1.59 -40.45
CA LEU A 466 -15.67 -1.05 -40.54
C LEU A 466 -15.44 -0.61 -41.98
N LEU A 467 -15.03 0.64 -42.19
CA LEU A 467 -14.66 1.20 -43.49
C LEU A 467 -13.22 1.71 -43.44
N SER A 468 -12.42 1.20 -44.37
CA SER A 468 -11.05 1.56 -44.72
C SER A 468 -11.00 2.69 -45.76
N SER A 469 -9.92 3.47 -45.77
CA SER A 469 -9.44 4.27 -46.91
C SER A 469 -7.96 4.62 -46.63
N GLU A 470 -6.97 3.93 -47.19
CA GLU A 470 -6.31 4.04 -48.51
C GLU A 470 -5.48 5.32 -48.78
N ASP A 471 -4.24 5.04 -49.17
CA ASP A 471 -3.04 5.84 -49.41
C ASP A 471 -3.07 6.82 -50.60
N LYS A 472 -2.17 7.82 -50.57
CA LYS A 472 -1.46 8.35 -51.76
C LYS A 472 -0.03 8.81 -51.39
N GLN A 473 0.94 8.38 -52.20
CA GLN A 473 2.38 8.70 -52.18
C GLN A 473 2.79 9.71 -53.29
N GLN A 474 3.94 10.37 -53.06
CA GLN A 474 5.06 10.81 -53.96
C GLN A 474 5.54 12.24 -53.62
N ASP A 475 6.72 12.40 -52.98
CA ASP A 475 8.09 12.68 -53.52
C ASP A 475 8.28 14.21 -53.77
N GLU A 476 9.31 14.96 -53.32
CA GLU A 476 10.77 14.78 -53.30
C GLU A 476 11.49 15.85 -52.40
N ASP A 477 12.66 15.48 -51.84
CA ASP A 477 13.89 16.20 -51.40
C ASP A 477 13.95 17.40 -50.41
N GLY A 478 14.87 17.27 -49.42
CA GLY A 478 15.55 18.39 -48.74
C GLY A 478 15.96 18.24 -47.25
N ASP A 479 17.03 17.47 -47.00
CA ASP A 479 18.07 17.57 -45.93
C ASP A 479 17.78 17.87 -44.42
N GLN A 480 18.31 16.94 -43.60
CA GLN A 480 19.03 17.09 -42.30
C GLN A 480 18.32 17.59 -41.02
N GLU A 481 18.07 16.72 -40.03
CA GLU A 481 18.99 16.33 -38.93
C GLU A 481 18.27 15.45 -37.87
N CYS A 482 19.02 14.55 -37.23
CA CYS A 482 18.58 13.49 -36.32
C CYS A 482 17.91 13.95 -35.01
N ASP A 483 16.81 13.31 -34.61
CA ASP A 483 16.69 12.74 -33.26
C ASP A 483 15.67 11.59 -33.21
N ALA A 484 16.10 10.43 -32.69
CA ALA A 484 15.36 9.18 -32.76
C ALA A 484 14.20 9.14 -31.75
N SER A 485 12.97 9.14 -32.25
CA SER A 485 11.74 8.87 -31.52
C SER A 485 11.22 7.49 -31.92
N GLU A 486 11.29 6.51 -31.00
CA GLU A 486 10.52 5.27 -31.12
C GLU A 486 9.17 5.45 -30.40
N GLU A 487 8.14 5.85 -31.14
CA GLU A 487 6.75 5.57 -30.76
C GLU A 487 6.48 4.08 -31.00
N SER A 488 6.02 3.39 -29.96
CA SER A 488 5.45 2.04 -30.08
C SER A 488 3.93 2.14 -30.23
N PRO A 489 3.30 1.29 -31.08
CA PRO A 489 1.91 1.47 -31.49
C PRO A 489 0.92 1.17 -30.35
N GLU A 490 -0.25 1.83 -30.40
CA GLU A 490 -1.37 1.78 -29.45
C GLU A 490 -2.08 0.41 -29.35
N GLU A 491 -1.36 -0.68 -29.10
CA GLU A 491 -1.95 -2.02 -28.92
C GLU A 491 -1.93 -2.49 -27.45
N SER A 492 -1.56 -1.63 -26.50
CA SER A 492 -1.29 -2.02 -25.11
C SER A 492 -2.51 -2.10 -24.17
N ARG A 493 -3.76 -2.03 -24.68
CA ARG A 493 -4.97 -1.91 -23.84
C ARG A 493 -6.02 -3.00 -24.04
N ARG A 494 -5.63 -4.21 -24.45
CA ARG A 494 -6.52 -5.38 -24.41
C ARG A 494 -6.06 -6.38 -23.33
N PRO A 495 -7.00 -7.06 -22.64
CA PRO A 495 -6.66 -8.11 -21.69
C PRO A 495 -5.93 -9.26 -22.39
N VAL A 496 -4.87 -9.76 -21.78
CA VAL A 496 -4.05 -10.85 -22.30
C VAL A 496 -4.85 -12.15 -22.21
N THR A 497 -5.31 -12.67 -23.35
CA THR A 497 -6.14 -13.88 -23.44
C THR A 497 -5.35 -15.15 -23.78
N SER A 498 -4.03 -15.03 -24.02
CA SER A 498 -3.18 -16.16 -24.43
C SER A 498 -1.73 -16.05 -23.94
N ILE A 499 -1.11 -17.21 -23.72
CA ILE A 499 0.29 -17.37 -23.32
C ILE A 499 1.26 -16.75 -24.35
N GLY A 500 0.92 -16.80 -25.64
CA GLY A 500 1.75 -16.23 -26.72
C GLY A 500 1.87 -14.70 -26.65
N SER A 501 0.78 -14.01 -26.31
CA SER A 501 0.78 -12.56 -26.11
C SER A 501 1.54 -12.13 -24.85
N ALA A 502 1.52 -12.96 -23.80
CA ALA A 502 2.29 -12.70 -22.57
C ALA A 502 3.81 -12.81 -22.80
N TYR A 503 4.25 -13.78 -23.61
CA TYR A 503 5.67 -13.98 -23.92
C TYR A 503 6.27 -12.81 -24.72
N ARG A 504 5.50 -12.26 -25.67
CA ARG A 504 5.91 -11.11 -26.51
C ARG A 504 6.05 -9.80 -25.74
N LEU A 505 5.32 -9.65 -24.64
CA LEU A 505 5.41 -8.51 -23.71
C LEU A 505 6.59 -8.63 -22.74
N LEU A 506 7.05 -9.85 -22.44
CA LEU A 506 8.12 -10.13 -21.47
C LEU A 506 9.52 -10.30 -22.10
N THR A 507 9.60 -10.44 -23.43
CA THR A 507 10.87 -10.55 -24.14
C THR A 507 10.97 -9.48 -25.23
N PRO A 508 11.65 -8.34 -24.98
CA PRO A 508 11.97 -7.44 -26.07
C PRO A 508 12.96 -8.14 -27.00
N SER A 509 12.68 -8.14 -28.30
CA SER A 509 13.54 -8.79 -29.30
C SER A 509 14.87 -8.03 -29.37
N VAL A 510 15.97 -8.68 -28.96
CA VAL A 510 17.31 -8.15 -29.12
C VAL A 510 17.70 -8.27 -30.60
N LYS A 511 17.77 -7.15 -31.31
CA LYS A 511 18.46 -7.07 -32.61
C LYS A 511 19.96 -7.13 -32.34
N VAL A 512 20.60 -8.24 -32.75
CA VAL A 512 22.06 -8.33 -32.84
C VAL A 512 22.50 -7.53 -34.06
N GLY A 513 23.17 -6.39 -33.84
CA GLY A 513 23.87 -5.67 -34.90
C GLY A 513 25.19 -6.37 -35.20
N SER A 514 25.28 -7.04 -36.33
CA SER A 514 26.54 -7.51 -36.92
C SER A 514 27.20 -6.34 -37.66
N SER A 515 28.31 -5.84 -37.15
CA SER A 515 29.19 -4.92 -37.89
C SER A 515 30.43 -5.70 -38.35
N PHE A 516 30.57 -5.84 -39.67
CA PHE A 516 31.86 -6.01 -40.35
C PHE A 516 32.35 -4.64 -40.82
#